data_AF-A0A3E0N5X2-F1
#
_entry.id   AF-A0A3E0N5X2-F1
#
_cell.length_a   1.000
_cell.length_b   1.000
_cell.length_c   1.000
_cell.angle_alpha   90.00
_cell.angle_beta   90.00
_cell.angle_gamma   90.00
#
_symmetry.space_group_name_H-M   'P 1'
#
loop_
_entity.id
_entity.type
_entity.pdbx_description
1 polymer ?
#
loop_
_entity_poly.entity_id
_entity_poly.type
_entity_poly.pdbx_seq_one_letter_code
_entity_poly.pdbx_strand_id
1 'polypeptide(L)' 'MHLSFRESTSTYKIMSKQANIDDALAHFDDFYHKGYSVDAIIITQTGGKKEPPMGIVTVYDMPKLRQLAFPSGSS' A
#
# COMPACT_ATOMS: atom_id res chain seq x y z
N MET A 1 -30.64 -19.51 3.95
CA MET A 1 -29.77 -18.40 3.53
C MET A 1 -28.36 -18.73 3.97
N HIS A 2 -27.50 -19.22 3.06
CA HIS A 2 -26.12 -19.57 3.37
C HIS A 2 -25.27 -18.32 3.09
N LEU A 3 -24.88 -17.60 4.14
CA LEU A 3 -23.98 -16.46 4.03
C LEU A 3 -22.57 -17.02 3.89
N SER A 4 -22.11 -17.22 2.65
CA SER A 4 -20.71 -17.56 2.37
C SER A 4 -19.86 -16.33 2.72
N PHE A 5 -19.43 -16.22 3.98
CA PHE A 5 -18.35 -15.30 4.34
C PHE A 5 -17.09 -15.78 3.62
N ARG A 6 -16.83 -15.23 2.43
CA ARG A 6 -15.51 -15.26 1.83
C ARG A 6 -14.71 -14.21 2.58
N GLU A 7 -13.84 -14.67 3.46
CA GLU A 7 -12.75 -13.86 4.00
C GLU A 7 -12.10 -13.17 2.79
N SER A 8 -12.32 -11.87 2.66
CA SER A 8 -11.66 -11.08 1.62
C SER A 8 -10.18 -11.22 1.91
N THR A 9 -9.50 -12.03 1.11
CA THR A 9 -8.07 -12.34 1.25
C THR A 9 -7.35 -11.05 1.54
N SER A 10 -6.81 -10.92 2.76
CA SER A 10 -6.17 -9.68 3.23
C SER A 10 -5.26 -9.14 2.12
N THR A 11 -5.63 -7.99 1.56
CA THR A 11 -5.09 -7.54 0.26
C THR A 11 -3.69 -6.95 0.34
N TYR A 12 -3.05 -6.98 1.51
CA TYR A 12 -1.82 -6.24 1.72
C TYR A 12 -0.72 -6.62 0.71
N LYS A 13 0.02 -5.60 0.28
CA LYS A 13 1.24 -5.75 -0.51
C LYS A 13 2.43 -5.76 0.42
N ILE A 14 3.45 -6.55 0.09
CA ILE A 14 4.75 -6.40 0.72
C ILE A 14 5.70 -5.74 -0.27
N MET A 15 6.42 -4.75 0.21
CA MET A 15 7.45 -4.06 -0.53
C MET A 15 8.77 -4.06 0.25
N SER A 16 9.87 -4.02 -0.51
CA SER A 16 11.20 -3.78 0.06
C SER A 16 11.28 -2.36 0.61
N LYS A 17 12.10 -2.13 1.64
CA LYS A 17 12.44 -0.78 2.11
C LYS A 17 13.08 0.11 1.05
N GLN A 18 13.55 -0.46 -0.06
CA GLN A 18 14.09 0.26 -1.20
C GLN A 18 13.02 0.66 -2.23
N ALA A 19 11.77 0.23 -2.07
CA ALA A 19 10.66 0.68 -2.91
C ALA A 19 10.47 2.19 -2.78
N ASN A 20 10.12 2.84 -3.87
CA ASN A 20 9.95 4.29 -3.90
C ASN A 20 8.48 4.67 -3.62
N ILE A 21 8.23 5.98 -3.49
CA ILE A 21 6.89 6.51 -3.20
C ILE A 21 5.93 6.26 -4.39
N ASP A 22 6.42 6.32 -5.62
CA ASP A 22 5.61 6.12 -6.83
C ASP A 22 5.06 4.69 -6.91
N ASP A 23 5.87 3.69 -6.54
CA ASP A 23 5.46 2.28 -6.45
C ASP A 23 4.29 2.11 -5.46
N ALA A 24 4.38 2.79 -4.32
CA ALA A 24 3.34 2.76 -3.31
C ALA A 24 2.05 3.45 -3.80
N LEU A 25 2.17 4.63 -4.39
CA LEU A 25 1.04 5.39 -4.95
C LEU A 25 0.33 4.61 -6.07
N ALA A 26 1.10 4.00 -6.99
CA ALA A 26 0.57 3.19 -8.08
C ALA A 26 -0.22 1.98 -7.55
N HIS A 27 0.29 1.31 -6.51
CA HIS A 27 -0.41 0.18 -5.90
C HIS A 27 -1.75 0.61 -5.29
N PHE A 28 -1.81 1.74 -4.58
CA PHE A 28 -3.07 2.23 -4.04
C PHE A 28 -4.06 2.66 -5.12
N ASP A 29 -3.59 3.28 -6.19
CA ASP A 29 -4.41 3.69 -7.33
C ASP A 29 -5.04 2.49 -8.07
N ASP A 30 -4.23 1.45 -8.32
CA ASP A 30 -4.66 0.20 -8.92
C ASP A 30 -5.80 -0.48 -8.14
N PHE A 31 -5.72 -0.46 -6.80
CA PHE A 31 -6.72 -1.07 -5.93
C PHE A 31 -7.99 -0.23 -5.83
N TYR A 32 -7.84 1.09 -5.77
CA TYR A 32 -8.96 2.03 -5.82
C TYR A 32 -9.77 1.85 -7.10
N HIS A 33 -9.11 1.79 -8.25
CA HIS A 33 -9.76 1.60 -9.56
C HIS A 33 -10.46 0.24 -9.72
N LYS A 34 -10.02 -0.78 -8.99
CA LYS A 34 -10.63 -2.11 -8.99
C LYS A 34 -11.83 -2.23 -8.03
N GLY A 35 -12.19 -1.16 -7.31
CA GLY A 35 -13.31 -1.14 -6.37
C GLY A 35 -13.06 -1.94 -5.09
N TYR A 36 -11.80 -2.23 -4.76
CA TYR A 36 -11.43 -2.94 -3.54
C TYR A 36 -11.28 -1.97 -2.36
N SER A 37 -11.58 -2.46 -1.15
CA SER A 37 -11.45 -1.70 0.10
C SER A 37 -10.00 -1.61 0.58
N VAL A 38 -9.75 -0.59 1.41
CA VAL A 38 -8.49 -0.20 2.07
C VAL A 38 -7.43 -1.29 2.12
N ASP A 39 -6.41 -1.10 1.28
CA ASP A 39 -5.24 -1.95 1.26
C ASP A 39 -4.10 -1.35 2.12
N ALA A 40 -3.16 -2.20 2.52
CA ALA A 40 -1.97 -1.78 3.27
C ALA A 40 -0.71 -2.29 2.57
N ILE A 41 0.35 -1.48 2.59
CA ILE A 41 1.66 -1.90 2.13
C ILE A 41 2.53 -2.14 3.37
N ILE A 42 2.92 -3.39 3.57
CA ILE A 42 3.88 -3.78 4.60
C ILE A 42 5.28 -3.61 4.02
N ILE A 43 6.13 -2.88 4.73
CA ILE A 43 7.52 -2.68 4.34
C ILE A 43 8.37 -3.68 5.09
N THR A 44 9.16 -4.49 4.36
CA THR A 44 10.17 -5.37 4.95
C THR A 44 11.55 -5.05 4.37
N GLN A 45 12.59 -5.70 4.89
CA GLN A 45 13.97 -5.42 4.50
C GLN A 45 14.23 -5.73 3.01
N THR A 46 13.65 -6.79 2.45
CA THR A 46 13.81 -7.16 1.03
C THR A 46 12.51 -7.32 0.25
N GLY A 47 11.35 -7.19 0.91
CA GLY A 47 10.04 -7.50 0.35
C GLY A 47 9.55 -8.93 0.63
N GLY A 48 10.27 -9.69 1.47
CA GLY A 48 9.92 -11.06 1.81
C GLY A 48 8.77 -11.20 2.81
N LYS A 49 7.81 -12.10 2.51
CA LYS A 49 6.63 -12.36 3.37
C LYS A 49 6.90 -12.93 4.75
N LYS A 50 8.07 -13.54 4.95
CA LYS A 50 8.46 -14.15 6.23
C LYS A 50 9.44 -13.27 7.01
N GLU A 51 9.76 -12.10 6.49
CA GLU A 51 10.65 -11.16 7.16
C GLU A 51 9.87 -10.36 8.21
N PRO A 52 10.53 -9.92 9.30
CA PRO A 52 9.92 -8.98 10.22
C PRO A 52 9.48 -7.70 9.49
N PRO A 53 8.23 -7.22 9.70
CA PRO A 53 7.79 -5.94 9.16
C PRO A 53 8.59 -4.81 9.81
N MET A 54 9.11 -3.92 8.98
CA MET A 54 9.81 -2.71 9.39
C MET A 54 8.87 -1.51 9.51
N GLY A 55 7.74 -1.55 8.79
CA GLY A 55 6.75 -0.49 8.79
C GLY A 55 5.51 -0.85 7.97
N ILE A 56 4.55 0.06 8.00
CA ILE A 56 3.30 -0.05 7.25
C ILE A 56 2.98 1.31 6.61
N VAL A 57 2.45 1.27 5.40
CA VAL A 57 1.88 2.40 4.70
C VAL A 57 0.44 2.06 4.36
N THR A 58 -0.46 2.99 4.60
CA THR A 58 -1.90 2.82 4.39
C THR A 58 -2.45 3.90 3.47
N VAL A 59 -3.70 3.74 3.02
CA VAL A 59 -4.40 4.78 2.25
C VAL A 59 -4.48 6.13 2.99
N TYR A 60 -4.41 6.13 4.33
CA TYR A 60 -4.43 7.35 5.13
C TYR A 60 -3.12 8.14 5.03
N ASP A 61 -2.03 7.48 4.62
CA ASP A 61 -0.73 8.11 4.40
C ASP A 61 -0.63 8.77 3.01
N MET A 62 -1.58 8.49 2.09
CA MET A 62 -1.59 9.01 0.72
C MET A 62 -1.46 10.54 0.61
N PRO A 63 -2.13 11.37 1.44
CA PRO A 63 -1.92 12.82 1.39
C PRO A 63 -0.46 13.21 1.63
N LYS A 64 0.21 12.54 2.58
CA LYS A 64 1.61 12.79 2.91
C LYS A 64 2.54 12.25 1.83
N LEU A 65 2.26 11.07 1.27
CA LEU A 65 3.02 10.50 0.16
C LEU A 65 2.98 11.43 -1.07
N ARG A 66 1.81 11.97 -1.40
CA ARG A 66 1.67 12.93 -2.51
C ARG A 66 2.44 14.22 -2.27
N GLN A 67 2.46 14.75 -1.05
CA GLN A 67 3.28 15.93 -0.73
C GLN A 67 4.79 15.66 -0.86
N LEU A 68 5.23 14.45 -0.53
CA LEU A 68 6.63 14.05 -0.65
C LEU A 68 7.05 13.76 -2.10
N ALA A 69 6.14 13.18 -2.90
CA ALA A 69 6.36 12.93 -4.33
C ALA A 69 6.33 14.23 -5.16
N PHE A 70 5.44 15.15 -4.79
CA PHE A 70 5.25 16.44 -5.45
C PHE A 70 5.38 17.57 -4.43
N PRO A 71 6.61 17.88 -3.96
CA PRO A 71 6.79 19.01 -3.05
C PRO A 71 6.36 20.28 -3.76
N SER A 72 5.37 20.98 -3.20
CA SER A 72 4.88 22.27 -3.67
C SER A 72 6.04 23.29 -3.61
N GLY A 73 6.83 23.35 -4.67
CA GLY A 73 8.09 24.10 -4.74
C GLY A 73 8.95 23.85 -5.99
N SER A 74 8.54 22.98 -6.90
CA SER A 74 9.20 22.77 -8.19
C SER A 74 8.30 23.21 -9.35
N SER A 75 8.43 24.50 -9.70
CA SER A 75 7.83 25.24 -10.84
C SER A 75 6.36 25.63 -10.74
#